data_AF-R5LJZ2-F1
#
_entry.id   AF-R5LJZ2-F1
#
_cell.length_a   1.000
_cell.length_b   1.000
_cell.length_c   1.000
_cell.angle_alpha   90.00
_cell.angle_beta   90.00
_cell.angle_gamma   90.00
#
_symmetry.space_group_name_H-M   'P 1'
#
loop_
_entity.id
_entity.type
_entity.pdbx_description
1 polymer ?
#
loop_
_entity_poly.entity_id
_entity_poly.type
_entity_poly.pdbx_seq_one_letter_code
_entity_poly.pdbx_strand_id
1 'polypeptide(L)'
;MYSTTDQPAALMNGAVDAISTPDPVATNAENEYGLKVLLDTAVTEPYASEYCCVSFVSSELAEKHPDIAAAFTRAVLKASAFVAENPEEAAQIQIDGEYVSGDARANAEILKGYKYIPSVQGGYDALVNVAADLHDIGLLKESTDVSALVERSFKFFDGVPDSYTVSGDEFSDVVYESESLSAAPKTHVVNDCCG
;
A
#
# COMPACT_ATOMS: atom_id res chain seq x y z
N MET A 1 14.12 -19.40 -0.75
CA MET A 1 12.94 -18.52 -0.69
C MET A 1 11.81 -19.26 -1.38
N TYR A 2 10.70 -19.52 -0.69
CA TYR A 2 9.52 -20.14 -1.31
C TYR A 2 8.79 -19.09 -2.15
N SER A 3 8.23 -19.48 -3.30
CA SER A 3 7.37 -18.58 -4.08
C SER A 3 6.13 -18.23 -3.26
N THR A 4 5.49 -17.09 -3.54
CA THR A 4 4.28 -16.67 -2.83
C THR A 4 3.23 -17.78 -2.75
N THR A 5 3.00 -18.49 -3.85
CA THR A 5 2.02 -19.59 -3.91
C THR A 5 2.45 -20.84 -3.14
N ASP A 6 3.75 -21.05 -2.91
CA ASP A 6 4.26 -22.22 -2.19
C ASP A 6 4.39 -22.00 -0.68
N GLN A 7 4.31 -20.73 -0.22
CA GLN A 7 4.47 -20.38 1.19
C GLN A 7 3.48 -21.10 2.12
N PRO A 8 2.17 -21.19 1.83
CA PRO A 8 1.23 -21.94 2.68
C PRO A 8 1.63 -23.41 2.85
N ALA A 9 2.05 -24.07 1.77
CA ALA A 9 2.48 -25.46 1.82
C ALA A 9 3.77 -25.64 2.64
N ALA A 10 4.71 -24.70 2.54
CA ALA A 10 5.93 -24.72 3.35
C ALA A 10 5.62 -24.62 4.86
N LEU A 11 4.68 -23.75 5.24
CA LEU A 11 4.23 -23.61 6.62
C LEU A 11 3.51 -24.87 7.11
N MET A 12 2.56 -25.40 6.32
CA MET A 12 1.82 -26.62 6.68
C MET A 12 2.71 -27.85 6.87
N ASN A 13 3.82 -27.93 6.12
CA ASN A 13 4.80 -29.02 6.23
C ASN A 13 5.84 -28.78 7.34
N GLY A 14 5.77 -27.67 8.09
CA GLY A 14 6.72 -27.33 9.14
C GLY A 14 8.12 -26.97 8.63
N ALA A 15 8.25 -26.55 7.36
CA ALA A 15 9.52 -26.10 6.80
C ALA A 15 9.89 -24.68 7.23
N VAL A 16 8.90 -23.89 7.67
CA VAL A 16 9.03 -22.54 8.22
C VAL A 16 8.05 -22.37 9.38
N ASP A 17 8.38 -21.48 10.32
CA ASP A 17 7.53 -21.20 11.50
C ASP A 17 6.44 -20.15 11.22
N ALA A 18 6.67 -19.27 10.25
CA ALA A 18 5.75 -18.21 9.83
C ALA A 18 5.98 -17.83 8.36
N ILE A 19 4.97 -17.22 7.75
CA ILE A 19 5.02 -16.69 6.37
C ILE A 19 4.49 -15.26 6.35
N SER A 20 4.95 -14.47 5.38
CA SER A 20 4.40 -13.16 5.04
C SER A 20 4.04 -13.17 3.56
N THR A 21 2.74 -13.24 3.29
CA THR A 21 2.20 -13.41 1.92
C THR A 21 1.10 -12.38 1.66
N PRO A 22 1.06 -11.77 0.48
CA PRO A 22 -0.05 -10.92 0.07
C PRO A 22 -1.29 -11.74 -0.26
N ASP A 23 -2.42 -11.05 -0.35
CA ASP A 23 -3.64 -11.58 -0.95
C ASP A 23 -3.54 -11.76 -2.48
N PRO A 24 -4.37 -12.63 -3.06
CA PRO A 24 -5.39 -13.46 -2.41
C PRO A 24 -4.83 -14.72 -1.73
N VAL A 25 -3.52 -14.96 -1.79
CA VAL A 25 -2.89 -16.16 -1.22
C VAL A 25 -3.05 -16.21 0.30
N ALA A 26 -2.93 -15.07 1.01
CA ALA A 26 -3.14 -15.00 2.45
C ALA A 26 -4.56 -15.42 2.85
N THR A 27 -5.58 -14.76 2.28
CA THR A 27 -6.99 -15.10 2.49
C THR A 27 -7.31 -16.55 2.14
N ASN A 28 -6.78 -17.06 1.02
CA ASN A 28 -6.99 -18.46 0.64
C ASN A 28 -6.36 -19.42 1.66
N ALA A 29 -5.16 -19.12 2.15
CA ALA A 29 -4.48 -19.98 3.11
C ALA A 29 -5.17 -20.01 4.48
N GLU A 30 -5.76 -18.90 4.92
CA GLU A 30 -6.65 -18.86 6.10
C GLU A 30 -7.88 -19.75 5.87
N ASN A 31 -8.59 -19.55 4.76
CA ASN A 31 -9.84 -20.24 4.49
C ASN A 31 -9.69 -21.74 4.22
N GLU A 32 -8.66 -22.13 3.45
CA GLU A 32 -8.47 -23.52 3.01
C GLU A 32 -7.72 -24.38 4.03
N TYR A 33 -6.73 -23.80 4.71
CA TYR A 33 -5.84 -24.54 5.61
C TYR A 33 -6.06 -24.21 7.10
N GLY A 34 -6.94 -23.25 7.42
CA GLY A 34 -7.19 -22.83 8.80
C GLY A 34 -5.99 -22.16 9.45
N LEU A 35 -5.12 -21.53 8.64
CA LEU A 35 -3.96 -20.80 9.16
C LEU A 35 -4.42 -19.59 9.97
N LYS A 36 -3.67 -19.28 11.03
CA LYS A 36 -3.96 -18.14 11.90
C LYS A 36 -3.21 -16.90 11.43
N VAL A 37 -3.94 -15.82 11.14
CA VAL A 37 -3.36 -14.50 10.89
C VAL A 37 -2.73 -13.96 12.18
N LEU A 38 -1.43 -13.65 12.13
CA LEU A 38 -0.69 -13.06 13.25
C LEU A 38 -0.71 -11.53 13.19
N LEU A 39 -0.65 -10.98 11.98
CA LEU A 39 -0.64 -9.55 11.69
C LEU A 39 -1.29 -9.32 10.33
N ASP A 40 -2.26 -8.42 10.27
CA ASP A 40 -2.82 -7.89 9.03
C ASP A 40 -2.57 -6.39 8.99
N THR A 41 -1.74 -5.95 8.05
CA THR A 41 -1.35 -4.54 7.91
C THR A 41 -2.50 -3.64 7.48
N ALA A 42 -3.60 -4.18 6.93
CA ALA A 42 -4.76 -3.38 6.55
C ALA A 42 -5.59 -2.92 7.76
N VAL A 43 -5.56 -3.67 8.87
CA VAL A 43 -6.45 -3.44 10.03
C VAL A 43 -5.73 -3.37 11.39
N THR A 44 -4.49 -3.83 11.48
CA THR A 44 -3.74 -3.86 12.75
C THR A 44 -2.99 -2.55 12.97
N GLU A 45 -3.29 -1.84 14.06
CA GLU A 45 -2.55 -0.64 14.48
C GLU A 45 -1.12 -0.99 14.94
N PRO A 46 -0.11 -0.12 14.70
CA PRO A 46 -0.22 1.21 14.07
C PRO A 46 -0.28 1.19 12.53
N TYR A 47 -0.11 0.01 11.91
CA TYR A 47 0.06 -0.14 10.46
C TYR A 47 -1.21 0.12 9.64
N ALA A 48 -2.39 0.02 10.25
CA ALA A 48 -3.70 0.19 9.59
C ALA A 48 -3.95 1.58 8.98
N SER A 49 -3.04 2.53 9.23
CA SER A 49 -3.04 3.89 8.67
C SER A 49 -1.89 4.14 7.70
N GLU A 50 -0.99 3.17 7.52
CA GLU A 50 0.18 3.29 6.65
C GLU A 50 -0.15 2.90 5.21
N TYR A 51 0.49 3.58 4.27
CA TYR A 51 0.42 3.21 2.86
C TYR A 51 1.27 1.98 2.59
N CYS A 52 0.63 0.87 2.23
CA CYS A 52 1.33 -0.37 1.87
C CYS A 52 1.95 -0.34 0.47
N CYS A 53 1.44 0.52 -0.43
CA CYS A 53 1.79 0.55 -1.84
C CYS A 53 2.01 1.98 -2.33
N VAL A 54 2.98 2.16 -3.23
CA VAL A 54 3.22 3.42 -3.94
C VAL A 54 3.41 3.16 -5.43
N SER A 55 2.93 4.09 -6.26
CA SER A 55 3.22 4.11 -7.69
C SER A 55 4.32 5.15 -7.97
N PHE A 56 5.25 4.82 -8.87
CA PHE A 56 6.35 5.70 -9.20
C PHE A 56 6.56 5.81 -10.71
N VAL A 57 7.20 6.90 -11.11
CA VAL A 57 7.68 7.13 -12.47
C VAL A 57 9.19 7.33 -12.45
N SER A 58 9.86 7.18 -13.59
CA SER A 58 11.28 7.51 -13.67
C SER A 58 11.54 9.00 -13.47
N SER A 59 12.69 9.35 -12.89
CA SER A 59 13.11 10.75 -12.77
C SER A 59 13.17 11.45 -14.13
N GLU A 60 13.60 10.74 -15.17
CA GLU A 60 13.62 11.28 -16.54
C GLU A 60 12.23 11.67 -17.04
N LEU A 61 11.20 10.84 -16.80
CA LEU A 61 9.82 11.18 -17.18
C LEU A 61 9.33 12.39 -16.38
N ALA A 62 9.58 12.41 -15.07
CA ALA A 62 9.16 13.50 -14.18
C ALA A 62 9.84 14.85 -14.49
N GLU A 63 11.05 14.82 -15.07
CA GLU A 63 11.80 16.01 -15.46
C GLU A 63 11.46 16.49 -16.87
N LYS A 64 11.46 15.57 -17.85
CA LYS A 64 11.27 15.92 -19.28
C LYS A 64 9.80 16.05 -19.67
N HIS A 65 8.91 15.33 -19.00
CA HIS A 65 7.48 15.26 -19.30
C HIS A 65 6.64 15.37 -18.00
N PRO A 66 6.77 16.48 -17.24
CA PRO A 66 6.07 16.66 -15.96
C PRO A 66 4.55 16.65 -16.11
N ASP A 67 4.02 17.06 -17.26
CA ASP A 67 2.60 17.00 -17.61
C ASP A 67 2.09 15.55 -17.71
N ILE A 68 2.89 14.65 -18.29
CA ILE A 68 2.57 13.23 -18.39
C ILE A 68 2.65 12.56 -17.01
N ALA A 69 3.69 12.87 -16.22
CA ALA A 69 3.81 12.38 -14.85
C ALA A 69 2.64 12.84 -13.96
N ALA A 70 2.22 14.09 -14.10
CA ALA A 70 1.04 14.62 -13.41
C ALA A 70 -0.25 13.91 -13.84
N ALA A 71 -0.41 13.63 -15.15
CA ALA A 71 -1.57 12.91 -15.66
C ALA A 71 -1.62 11.46 -15.17
N PHE A 72 -0.49 10.77 -15.13
CA PHE A 72 -0.37 9.44 -14.54
C PHE A 72 -0.73 9.47 -13.06
N THR A 73 -0.21 10.42 -12.30
CA THR A 73 -0.53 10.58 -10.87
C THR A 73 -2.03 10.74 -10.65
N ARG A 74 -2.70 11.64 -11.39
CA ARG A 74 -4.17 11.79 -11.31
C ARG A 74 -4.91 10.50 -11.67
N ALA A 75 -4.45 9.76 -12.69
CA ALA A 75 -5.07 8.50 -13.08
C ALA A 75 -4.99 7.45 -11.96
N VAL A 76 -3.84 7.32 -11.29
CA VAL A 76 -3.66 6.39 -10.16
C VAL A 76 -4.52 6.79 -8.96
N LEU A 77 -4.59 8.08 -8.62
CA LEU A 77 -5.44 8.55 -7.52
C LEU A 77 -6.92 8.26 -7.81
N LYS A 78 -7.39 8.55 -9.03
CA LYS A 78 -8.76 8.24 -9.46
C LYS A 78 -9.03 6.73 -9.46
N ALA A 79 -8.12 5.92 -9.97
CA ALA A 79 -8.27 4.47 -9.94
C ALA A 79 -8.41 3.94 -8.50
N SER A 80 -7.62 4.48 -7.56
CA SER A 80 -7.73 4.09 -6.14
C SER A 80 -9.10 4.47 -5.56
N ALA A 81 -9.56 5.70 -5.80
CA ALA A 81 -10.89 6.13 -5.37
C ALA A 81 -12.01 5.30 -6.01
N PHE A 82 -11.85 4.89 -7.27
CA PHE A 82 -12.79 4.01 -7.95
C PHE A 82 -12.86 2.62 -7.29
N VAL A 83 -11.71 2.02 -6.95
CA VAL A 83 -11.67 0.72 -6.27
C VAL A 83 -12.33 0.80 -4.89
N ALA A 84 -12.12 1.89 -4.16
CA ALA A 84 -12.75 2.12 -2.87
C ALA A 84 -14.28 2.12 -2.95
N GLU A 85 -14.83 2.79 -3.95
CA GLU A 85 -16.28 2.94 -4.14
C GLU A 85 -16.92 1.74 -4.84
N ASN A 86 -16.18 1.04 -5.71
CA ASN A 86 -16.70 -0.03 -6.58
C ASN A 86 -15.88 -1.34 -6.48
N PRO A 87 -15.74 -1.95 -5.28
CA PRO A 87 -14.88 -3.11 -5.10
C PRO A 87 -15.33 -4.34 -5.91
N GLU A 88 -16.64 -4.54 -6.14
CA GLU A 88 -17.15 -5.63 -6.98
C GLU A 88 -16.76 -5.47 -8.45
N GLU A 89 -16.92 -4.25 -8.99
CA GLU A 89 -16.56 -3.96 -10.38
C GLU A 89 -15.04 -4.03 -10.56
N ALA A 90 -14.28 -3.49 -9.62
CA ALA A 90 -12.83 -3.59 -9.61
C ALA A 90 -12.36 -5.07 -9.59
N ALA A 91 -12.98 -5.92 -8.78
CA ALA A 91 -12.68 -7.35 -8.77
C ALA A 91 -13.04 -8.03 -10.09
N GLN A 92 -14.15 -7.66 -10.74
CA GLN A 92 -14.49 -8.19 -12.06
C GLN A 92 -13.46 -7.80 -13.11
N ILE A 93 -13.00 -6.53 -13.11
CA ILE A 93 -11.92 -6.05 -13.99
C ILE A 93 -10.63 -6.85 -13.75
N GLN A 94 -10.30 -7.15 -12.49
CA GLN A 94 -9.13 -7.97 -12.15
C GLN A 94 -9.18 -9.37 -12.77
N ILE A 95 -10.35 -10.03 -12.72
CA ILE A 95 -10.54 -11.38 -13.27
C ILE A 95 -10.60 -11.36 -14.80
N ASP A 96 -11.37 -10.45 -15.39
CA ASP A 96 -11.51 -10.34 -16.85
C ASP A 96 -10.18 -10.01 -17.54
N GLY A 97 -9.34 -9.23 -16.86
CA GLY A 97 -7.99 -8.88 -17.32
C GLY A 97 -6.90 -9.89 -16.98
N GLU A 98 -7.23 -10.99 -16.30
CA GLU A 98 -6.28 -12.00 -15.80
C GLU A 98 -5.15 -11.39 -14.92
N TYR A 99 -5.45 -10.28 -14.23
CA TYR A 99 -4.45 -9.56 -13.42
C TYR A 99 -4.22 -10.18 -12.04
N VAL A 100 -5.27 -10.82 -11.49
CA VAL A 100 -5.23 -11.46 -10.18
C VAL A 100 -5.94 -12.80 -10.30
N SER A 101 -5.36 -13.85 -9.73
CA SER A 101 -6.00 -15.17 -9.65
C SER A 101 -7.20 -15.15 -8.70
N GLY A 102 -8.19 -16.00 -8.92
CA GLY A 102 -9.28 -16.21 -7.97
C GLY A 102 -10.66 -16.03 -8.60
N ASP A 103 -11.63 -15.71 -7.76
CA ASP A 103 -13.02 -15.46 -8.15
C ASP A 103 -13.38 -14.01 -7.82
N ALA A 104 -14.17 -13.36 -8.70
CA ALA A 104 -14.48 -11.95 -8.58
C ALA A 104 -15.17 -11.62 -7.26
N ARG A 105 -16.06 -12.50 -6.75
CA ARG A 105 -16.73 -12.27 -5.47
C ARG A 105 -15.75 -12.38 -4.30
N ALA A 106 -14.87 -13.37 -4.31
CA ALA A 106 -13.86 -13.52 -3.25
C ALA A 106 -12.89 -12.33 -3.23
N ASN A 107 -12.42 -11.90 -4.41
CA ASN A 107 -11.55 -10.73 -4.53
C ASN A 107 -12.26 -9.45 -4.10
N ALA A 108 -13.55 -9.28 -4.39
CA ALA A 108 -14.32 -8.13 -3.93
C ALA A 108 -14.37 -8.04 -2.39
N GLU A 109 -14.53 -9.16 -1.70
CA GLU A 109 -14.50 -9.17 -0.22
C GLU A 109 -13.12 -8.80 0.33
N ILE A 110 -12.04 -9.23 -0.32
CA ILE A 110 -10.67 -8.81 0.01
C ILE A 110 -10.53 -7.29 -0.18
N LEU A 111 -10.97 -6.75 -1.33
CA LEU A 111 -10.89 -5.32 -1.63
C LEU A 111 -11.66 -4.46 -0.62
N LYS A 112 -12.81 -4.94 -0.13
CA LYS A 112 -13.60 -4.27 0.93
C LYS A 112 -12.88 -4.25 2.29
N GLY A 113 -11.96 -5.18 2.52
CA GLY A 113 -11.11 -5.20 3.72
C GLY A 113 -10.02 -4.12 3.69
N TYR A 114 -9.73 -3.54 2.53
CA TYR A 114 -8.68 -2.54 2.37
C TYR A 114 -9.21 -1.11 2.43
N LYS A 115 -8.31 -0.18 2.77
CA LYS A 115 -8.56 1.26 2.73
C LYS A 115 -7.88 1.87 1.51
N TYR A 116 -8.58 1.88 0.38
CA TYR A 116 -8.13 2.56 -0.84
C TYR A 116 -8.33 4.08 -0.73
N ILE A 117 -7.54 4.74 0.11
CA ILE A 117 -7.55 6.19 0.27
C ILE A 117 -6.41 6.76 -0.57
N PRO A 118 -6.65 7.38 -1.73
CA PRO A 118 -5.58 8.02 -2.48
C PRO A 118 -5.08 9.28 -1.75
N SER A 119 -3.77 9.52 -1.71
CA SER A 119 -3.21 10.80 -1.26
C SER A 119 -1.79 11.02 -1.79
N VAL A 120 -1.51 12.20 -2.34
CA VAL A 120 -0.15 12.61 -2.71
C VAL A 120 0.67 12.90 -1.46
N GLN A 121 0.11 13.66 -0.52
CA GLN A 121 0.75 14.00 0.75
C GLN A 121 0.96 12.74 1.60
N GLY A 122 -0.04 11.87 1.69
CA GLY A 122 0.09 10.58 2.38
C GLY A 122 1.20 9.71 1.80
N GLY A 123 1.37 9.70 0.47
CA GLY A 123 2.50 9.03 -0.18
C GLY A 123 3.86 9.65 0.15
N TYR A 124 3.93 10.98 0.26
CA TYR A 124 5.15 11.69 0.71
C TYR A 124 5.46 11.37 2.18
N ASP A 125 4.47 11.43 3.06
CA ASP A 125 4.63 11.15 4.50
C ASP A 125 5.04 9.69 4.74
N ALA A 126 4.48 8.75 3.98
CA ALA A 126 4.89 7.35 4.01
C ALA A 126 6.35 7.18 3.55
N LEU A 127 6.79 7.91 2.52
CA LEU A 127 8.19 7.90 2.10
C LEU A 127 9.13 8.46 3.18
N VAL A 128 8.73 9.52 3.88
CA VAL A 128 9.49 10.09 5.01
C VAL A 128 9.65 9.04 6.11
N ASN A 129 8.55 8.41 6.53
CA ASN A 129 8.55 7.43 7.61
C ASN A 129 9.39 6.21 7.24
N VAL A 130 9.14 5.59 6.08
CA VAL A 130 9.86 4.38 5.67
C VAL A 130 11.35 4.65 5.45
N ALA A 131 11.74 5.83 4.95
CA ALA A 131 13.15 6.16 4.78
C ALA A 131 13.87 6.31 6.13
N ALA A 132 13.19 6.83 7.15
CA ALA A 132 13.70 6.88 8.52
C ALA A 132 13.79 5.48 9.12
N ASP A 133 12.72 4.68 9.05
CA ASP A 133 12.69 3.33 9.60
C ASP A 133 13.76 2.43 8.97
N LEU A 134 13.92 2.49 7.65
CA LEU A 134 14.95 1.73 6.93
C LEU A 134 16.37 2.16 7.32
N HIS A 135 16.58 3.41 7.71
CA HIS A 135 17.87 3.88 8.26
C HIS A 135 18.07 3.36 9.67
N ASP A 136 17.07 3.49 10.54
CA ASP A 136 17.13 3.07 11.94
C ASP A 136 17.36 1.56 12.10
N ILE A 137 16.76 0.73 11.24
CA ILE A 137 16.98 -0.73 11.24
C ILE A 137 18.25 -1.15 10.47
N GLY A 138 19.00 -0.20 9.92
CA GLY A 138 20.28 -0.43 9.25
C GLY A 138 20.19 -1.03 7.85
N LEU A 139 19.02 -0.97 7.19
CA LEU A 139 18.88 -1.34 5.77
C LEU A 139 19.45 -0.25 4.84
N LEU A 140 19.35 1.02 5.23
CA LEU A 140 20.12 2.09 4.63
C LEU A 140 21.47 2.22 5.35
N LYS A 141 22.51 2.63 4.60
CA LYS A 141 23.82 2.89 5.19
C LYS A 141 23.70 3.99 6.25
N GLU A 142 24.43 3.89 7.36
CA GLU A 142 24.48 4.94 8.38
C GLU A 142 24.79 6.32 7.80
N SER A 143 25.65 6.38 6.77
CA SER A 143 26.03 7.62 6.08
C SER A 143 24.97 8.19 5.14
N THR A 144 23.79 7.58 5.05
CA THR A 144 22.71 8.05 4.19
C THR A 144 22.07 9.29 4.80
N ASP A 145 22.07 10.38 4.04
CA ASP A 145 21.23 11.53 4.35
C ASP A 145 19.79 11.21 3.94
N VAL A 146 18.95 10.93 4.95
CA VAL A 146 17.55 10.55 4.78
C VAL A 146 16.74 11.71 4.21
N SER A 147 16.94 12.93 4.68
CA SER A 147 16.23 14.11 4.18
C SER A 147 16.54 14.35 2.70
N ALA A 148 17.82 14.31 2.33
CA ALA A 148 18.22 14.43 0.92
C ALA A 148 17.78 13.25 0.05
N LEU A 149 17.50 12.07 0.64
CA LEU A 149 16.89 10.93 -0.05
C LEU A 149 15.42 11.17 -0.34
N VAL A 150 14.65 11.62 0.63
CA VAL A 150 13.24 11.94 0.43
C VAL A 150 13.09 13.05 -0.62
N GLU A 151 13.84 14.16 -0.47
CA GLU A 151 13.74 15.33 -1.36
C GLU A 151 14.01 15.01 -2.84
N ARG A 152 14.97 14.12 -3.13
CA ARG A 152 15.27 13.72 -4.52
C ARG A 152 14.33 12.64 -5.07
N SER A 153 13.60 11.95 -4.20
CA SER A 153 12.77 10.79 -4.56
C SER A 153 11.30 11.14 -4.74
N PHE A 154 10.86 12.33 -4.33
CA PHE A 154 9.48 12.77 -4.48
C PHE A 154 9.37 14.10 -5.22
N LYS A 155 8.33 14.24 -6.05
CA LYS A 155 8.04 15.48 -6.77
C LYS A 155 6.56 15.77 -6.76
N PHE A 156 6.20 16.95 -6.27
CA PHE A 156 4.86 17.50 -6.42
C PHE A 156 4.70 18.10 -7.82
N PHE A 157 3.51 17.93 -8.40
CA PHE A 157 3.19 18.46 -9.73
C PHE A 157 2.05 19.46 -9.64
N ASP A 158 2.16 20.54 -10.40
CA ASP A 158 1.11 21.57 -10.47
C ASP A 158 -0.20 20.98 -11.04
N GLY A 159 -1.34 21.36 -10.45
CA GLY A 159 -2.66 20.91 -10.89
C GLY A 159 -2.93 19.42 -10.64
N VAL A 160 -2.21 18.81 -9.69
CA VAL A 160 -2.56 17.50 -9.12
C VAL A 160 -3.12 17.76 -7.72
N PRO A 161 -4.40 17.43 -7.44
CA PRO A 161 -4.94 17.55 -6.08
C PRO A 161 -4.31 16.49 -5.19
N ASP A 162 -4.51 16.62 -3.88
CA ASP A 162 -4.02 15.60 -2.96
C ASP A 162 -4.72 14.25 -3.21
N SER A 163 -6.04 14.29 -3.38
CA SER A 163 -6.86 13.10 -3.45
C SER A 163 -8.08 13.30 -4.35
N TYR A 164 -8.86 12.23 -4.52
CA TYR A 164 -10.12 12.19 -5.26
C TYR A 164 -11.18 11.40 -4.48
N THR A 165 -12.42 11.86 -4.57
CA THR A 165 -13.61 11.06 -4.21
C THR A 165 -14.44 10.75 -5.45
N VAL A 166 -15.20 9.66 -5.40
CA VAL A 166 -16.08 9.20 -6.48
C VAL A 166 -17.53 9.21 -6.04
N SER A 167 -18.42 9.61 -6.93
CA SER A 167 -19.87 9.44 -6.77
C SER A 167 -20.46 9.10 -8.13
N GLY A 168 -20.78 7.81 -8.34
CA GLY A 168 -21.11 7.31 -9.68
C GLY A 168 -19.91 7.45 -10.62
N ASP A 169 -20.10 8.07 -11.78
CA ASP A 169 -19.04 8.26 -12.79
C ASP A 169 -18.24 9.58 -12.60
N GLU A 170 -18.55 10.36 -11.57
CA GLU A 170 -17.95 11.68 -11.36
C GLU A 170 -16.84 11.64 -10.30
N PHE A 171 -15.68 12.21 -10.65
CA PHE A 171 -14.53 12.40 -9.76
C PHE A 171 -14.48 13.85 -9.29
N SER A 172 -14.35 14.04 -7.97
CA SER A 172 -14.15 15.36 -7.36
C SER A 172 -12.78 15.45 -6.71
N ASP A 173 -12.09 16.57 -6.95
CA ASP A 173 -10.80 16.87 -6.31
C ASP A 173 -11.01 17.05 -4.80
N VAL A 174 -10.14 16.44 -4.00
CA VAL A 174 -10.06 16.67 -2.55
C VAL A 174 -8.77 17.41 -2.25
N VAL A 175 -8.90 18.56 -1.60
CA VAL A 175 -7.76 19.30 -1.06
C VAL A 175 -7.50 18.75 0.35
N TYR A 176 -6.24 18.41 0.61
CA TYR A 176 -5.81 17.95 1.93
C TYR A 176 -6.12 19.01 3.00
N GLU A 177 -7.03 18.68 3.93
CA GLU A 177 -7.07 19.37 5.22
C GLU A 177 -6.11 18.62 6.15
N SER A 178 -5.09 19.32 6.63
CA SER A 178 -4.01 18.79 7.45
C SER A 178 -4.44 18.35 8.87
N GLU A 179 -5.69 17.94 9.05
CA GLU A 179 -6.19 17.45 10.32
C GLU A 179 -5.67 16.03 10.58
N SER A 180 -4.50 16.01 11.22
CA SER A 180 -4.11 15.01 12.22
C SER A 180 -3.80 13.59 11.73
N LEU A 181 -2.69 13.44 11.01
CA LEU A 181 -1.68 12.47 11.45
C LEU A 181 -0.92 13.09 12.63
N SER A 182 -1.65 13.42 13.71
CA SER A 182 -1.07 14.04 14.88
C SER A 182 -0.33 13.00 15.69
N ALA A 183 0.96 13.24 15.83
CA ALA A 183 1.94 12.59 16.70
C ALA A 183 2.34 11.17 16.29
N ALA A 184 3.59 11.08 15.82
CA ALA A 184 4.41 9.89 16.01
C ALA A 184 4.13 9.28 17.40
N PRO A 185 3.72 8.00 17.48
CA PRO A 185 3.67 7.36 18.77
C PRO A 185 5.11 7.28 19.29
N LYS A 186 5.28 7.79 20.51
CA LYS A 186 6.47 7.66 21.35
C LYS A 186 7.09 6.28 21.19
N THR A 187 8.40 6.23 20.93
CA THR A 187 9.31 5.09 21.14
C THR A 187 8.62 3.74 21.19
N HIS A 188 8.67 2.99 20.08
CA HIS A 188 8.26 1.60 20.03
C HIS A 188 8.86 0.84 21.21
N VAL A 189 8.03 0.53 22.21
CA VAL A 189 8.34 -0.55 23.14
C VAL A 189 8.12 -1.80 22.30
N VAL A 190 9.23 -2.42 21.90
CA VAL A 190 9.23 -3.77 21.35
C VAL A 190 8.60 -4.65 22.42
N ASN A 191 7.30 -4.93 22.29
CA ASN A 191 6.70 -5.99 23.07
C ASN A 191 7.33 -7.27 22.55
N ASP A 192 8.10 -7.89 23.43
CA ASP A 192 8.73 -9.17 23.20
C ASP A 192 7.62 -10.19 22.91
N CYS A 193 7.38 -10.46 21.63
CA CYS A 193 6.50 -11.54 21.18
C CYS A 193 7.09 -12.93 21.50
N CYS A 194 8.30 -12.97 22.07
CA CYS A 194 9.01 -14.14 22.53
C CYS A 194 9.26 -14.03 24.04
N GLY A 195 8.19 -14.14 24.84
CA GLY A 195 8.34 -14.34 26.29
C GLY A 195 9.27 -15.49 26.66
#